data_AF-A0A7X9GIX3-F1
#
_entry.id   AF-A0A7X9GIX3-F1
#
_cell.length_a   1.000
_cell.length_b   1.000
_cell.length_c   1.000
_cell.angle_alpha   90.00
_cell.angle_beta   90.00
_cell.angle_gamma   90.00
#
_symmetry.space_group_name_H-M   'P 1'
#
loop_
_entity.id
_entity.type
_entity.pdbx_description
1 polymer ?
#
loop_
_entity_poly.entity_id
_entity_poly.type
_entity_poly.pdbx_seq_one_letter_code
_entity_poly.pdbx_strand_id
1 'polypeptide(L)'
;AYKPILKSLSNGLQFDRRAIEQLNSMLSDARAQGLSPVVCSAYRSLEYQQKLFDNQVNKQMSKIRYVGMDAAKVITENGQCLEEYLEIIRQRNNRS
;
A
#
# COMPACT_ATOMS: atom_id res chain seq x y z
N ALA A 1 17.36 -15.44 -11.52
CA ALA A 1 16.26 -14.50 -11.23
C ALA A 1 14.99 -15.01 -11.87
N TYR A 2 13.89 -15.10 -11.11
CA TYR A 2 12.59 -15.53 -11.64
C TYR A 2 12.01 -14.43 -12.55
N LYS A 3 11.60 -14.79 -13.76
CA LYS A 3 10.92 -13.90 -14.71
C LYS A 3 9.51 -14.45 -14.98
N PRO A 4 8.45 -13.86 -14.40
CA PRO A 4 7.09 -14.30 -14.69
C PRO A 4 6.74 -13.99 -16.14
N ILE A 5 5.92 -14.86 -16.74
CA ILE A 5 5.35 -14.61 -18.06
C ILE A 5 4.07 -13.82 -17.86
N LEU A 6 4.01 -12.62 -18.45
CA LEU A 6 2.93 -11.66 -18.22
C LEU A 6 2.01 -11.55 -19.43
N LYS A 7 0.73 -11.26 -19.20
CA LYS A 7 -0.25 -10.89 -20.22
C LYS A 7 -0.89 -9.55 -19.84
N SER A 8 -1.13 -8.71 -20.84
CA SER A 8 -1.75 -7.41 -20.63
C SER A 8 -3.27 -7.55 -20.46
N LEU A 9 -3.81 -6.84 -19.48
CA LEU A 9 -5.23 -6.59 -19.27
C LEU A 9 -5.70 -5.44 -20.16
N SER A 10 -7.02 -5.31 -20.34
CA SER A 10 -7.62 -4.25 -21.17
C SER A 10 -7.31 -2.84 -20.66
N ASN A 11 -7.01 -2.68 -19.38
CA ASN A 11 -6.62 -1.41 -18.76
C ASN A 11 -5.10 -1.16 -18.76
N GLY A 12 -4.32 -1.96 -19.49
CA GLY A 12 -2.87 -1.81 -19.62
C GLY A 12 -2.06 -2.42 -18.47
N LEU A 13 -2.70 -2.92 -17.41
CA LEU A 13 -2.02 -3.63 -16.33
C LEU A 13 -1.50 -5.00 -16.78
N GLN A 14 -0.45 -5.49 -16.14
CA GLN A 14 0.14 -6.79 -16.44
C GLN A 14 -0.23 -7.83 -15.38
N PHE A 15 -0.66 -9.01 -15.78
CA PHE A 15 -1.01 -10.11 -14.87
C PHE A 15 -0.30 -11.41 -15.24
N ASP A 16 -0.19 -12.35 -14.31
CA ASP A 16 0.45 -13.65 -14.58
C ASP A 16 -0.38 -14.41 -15.64
N ARG A 17 0.29 -14.81 -16.73
CA ARG A 17 -0.34 -15.54 -17.84
C ARG A 17 -1.03 -16.82 -17.38
N ARG A 18 -0.54 -17.48 -16.33
CA ARG A 18 -1.09 -18.75 -15.84
C ARG A 18 -2.43 -18.57 -15.10
N ALA A 19 -2.69 -17.36 -14.59
CA ALA A 19 -3.86 -17.06 -13.77
C ALA A 19 -4.90 -16.17 -14.49
N ILE A 20 -4.63 -15.80 -15.75
CA ILE A 20 -5.45 -14.83 -16.48
C ILE A 20 -6.85 -15.37 -16.80
N GLU A 21 -6.98 -16.66 -17.09
CA GLU A 21 -8.27 -17.26 -17.44
C GLU A 21 -9.20 -17.32 -16.22
N GLN A 22 -8.65 -17.62 -15.04
CA GLN A 22 -9.42 -17.59 -13.79
C GLN A 22 -9.87 -16.17 -13.45
N LEU A 23 -9.02 -15.17 -13.66
CA LEU A 23 -9.38 -13.77 -13.50
C LEU A 23 -10.51 -13.38 -14.46
N ASN A 24 -10.43 -13.76 -15.73
CA ASN A 24 -11.46 -13.47 -16.73
C ASN A 24 -12.80 -14.12 -16.37
N SER A 25 -12.79 -15.37 -15.90
CA SER A 25 -13.98 -16.07 -15.42
C SER A 25 -14.63 -15.31 -14.27
N MET A 26 -13.85 -14.97 -13.23
CA MET A 26 -14.35 -14.22 -12.07
C MET A 26 -14.96 -12.87 -12.45
N LEU A 27 -14.32 -12.13 -13.36
CA LEU A 27 -14.85 -10.85 -13.84
C LEU A 27 -16.11 -11.03 -14.70
N SER A 28 -16.21 -12.14 -15.45
CA SER A 28 -17.41 -12.48 -16.23
C SER A 28 -18.59 -12.80 -15.30
N ASP A 29 -18.37 -13.62 -14.28
CA ASP A 29 -19.41 -14.01 -13.32
C ASP A 29 -19.91 -12.81 -12.51
N ALA A 30 -19.01 -11.90 -12.13
CA ALA A 30 -19.37 -10.66 -11.47
C ALA A 30 -20.26 -9.78 -12.37
N ARG A 31 -19.93 -9.67 -13.67
CA ARG A 31 -20.74 -8.91 -14.64
C ARG A 31 -22.11 -9.54 -14.88
N ALA A 32 -22.18 -10.87 -14.92
CA ALA A 32 -23.44 -11.59 -15.03
C ALA A 32 -24.38 -11.31 -13.83
N GLN A 33 -23.80 -11.00 -12.67
CA GLN A 33 -24.52 -10.58 -11.46
C GLN A 33 -24.76 -9.06 -11.38
N GLY A 34 -24.44 -8.30 -12.44
CA GLY A 34 -24.62 -6.85 -12.49
C GLY A 34 -23.52 -6.04 -11.79
N LEU A 35 -22.43 -6.66 -11.34
CA LEU A 35 -21.28 -5.98 -10.74
C LEU A 35 -20.27 -5.55 -11.80
N SER A 36 -19.54 -4.46 -11.53
CA SER A 36 -18.50 -3.94 -12.43
C SER A 36 -17.14 -3.78 -11.74
N PRO A 37 -16.51 -4.89 -11.29
CA PRO A 37 -15.19 -4.82 -10.67
C PRO A 37 -14.10 -4.42 -11.68
N VAL A 38 -13.16 -3.60 -11.23
CA VAL A 38 -11.99 -3.16 -12.00
C VAL A 38 -10.70 -3.59 -11.31
N VAL A 39 -9.71 -4.01 -12.10
CA VAL A 39 -8.39 -4.36 -11.57
C VAL A 39 -7.60 -3.06 -11.35
N CYS A 40 -7.45 -2.65 -10.08
CA CYS A 40 -6.73 -1.41 -9.73
C CYS A 40 -5.21 -1.59 -9.63
N SER A 41 -4.76 -2.82 -9.37
CA SER A 41 -3.34 -3.15 -9.26
C SER A 41 -3.07 -4.58 -9.68
N ALA A 42 -1.95 -4.81 -10.35
CA ALA A 42 -1.54 -6.11 -10.85
C ALA A 42 -0.02 -6.31 -10.63
N TYR A 43 0.69 -6.98 -11.54
CA TYR A 43 2.13 -7.17 -11.46
C TYR A 43 2.86 -5.82 -11.33
N ARG A 44 3.89 -5.80 -10.48
CA ARG A 44 4.79 -4.67 -10.27
C ARG A 44 6.22 -5.13 -10.53
N SER A 45 6.97 -4.36 -11.30
CA SER A 45 8.40 -4.60 -11.44
C SER A 45 9.13 -4.32 -10.12
N LEU A 46 10.31 -4.90 -9.95
CA LEU A 46 11.17 -4.61 -8.79
C LEU A 46 11.49 -3.11 -8.68
N GLU A 47 11.78 -2.46 -9.81
CA GLU A 47 12.06 -1.02 -9.85
C GLU A 47 10.85 -0.19 -9.39
N TYR A 48 9.65 -0.53 -9.87
CA TYR A 48 8.44 0.18 -9.44
C TYR A 48 8.13 -0.06 -7.97
N GLN A 49 8.32 -1.29 -7.49
CA GLN A 49 8.17 -1.63 -6.08
C GLN A 49 9.17 -0.86 -5.21
N GLN A 50 10.42 -0.69 -5.66
CA GLN A 50 11.42 0.10 -4.97
C GLN A 50 10.99 1.56 -4.88
N LYS A 51 10.52 2.16 -5.98
CA LYS A 51 10.00 3.54 -5.97
C LYS A 51 8.85 3.71 -4.97
N LEU A 52 7.91 2.76 -4.91
CA LEU A 52 6.81 2.80 -3.94
C LEU A 52 7.33 2.70 -2.49
N PHE A 53 8.32 1.86 -2.25
CA PHE A 53 8.97 1.72 -0.95
C PHE A 53 9.66 3.03 -0.54
N ASP A 54 10.49 3.59 -1.42
CA ASP A 54 11.20 4.85 -1.17
C ASP A 54 10.23 6.00 -0.90
N ASN A 55 9.14 6.08 -1.67
CA ASN A 55 8.08 7.06 -1.45
C ASN A 55 7.42 6.90 -0.08
N GLN A 56 7.16 5.67 0.37
CA GLN A 56 6.67 5.40 1.70
C GLN A 56 7.70 5.78 2.77
N VAL A 57 8.97 5.41 2.63
CA VAL A 57 10.01 5.83 3.58
C VAL A 57 10.08 7.36 3.69
N ASN A 58 10.08 8.07 2.56
CA ASN A 58 10.12 9.54 2.55
C ASN A 58 8.87 10.16 3.20
N LYS A 59 7.68 9.59 2.97
CA LYS A 59 6.44 10.03 3.62
C LYS A 59 6.48 9.81 5.13
N GLN A 60 7.06 8.70 5.57
CA GLN A 60 7.21 8.40 6.98
C GLN A 60 8.27 9.32 7.62
N MET A 61 9.39 9.54 6.94
CA MET A 61 10.45 10.45 7.37
C MET A 61 9.98 11.90 7.46
N SER A 62 9.14 12.37 6.54
CA SER A 62 8.58 13.73 6.61
C SER A 62 7.63 13.90 7.80
N LYS A 63 6.84 12.88 8.12
CA LYS A 63 6.01 12.84 9.34
C LYS A 63 6.88 12.80 10.59
N ILE A 64 7.93 11.97 10.62
CA ILE A 64 8.87 11.86 11.75
C ILE A 64 9.58 13.20 11.99
N ARG A 65 10.03 13.88 10.93
CA ARG A 65 10.62 15.22 11.03
C ARG A 65 9.62 16.22 11.61
N TYR A 66 8.33 16.10 11.28
CA TYR A 66 7.28 16.99 11.77
C TYR A 66 6.90 16.71 13.24
N VAL A 67 7.01 15.47 13.73
CA VAL A 67 6.78 15.16 15.16
C VAL A 67 8.00 15.48 16.05
N GLY A 68 9.17 15.77 15.45
CA GLY A 68 10.42 16.06 16.16
C GLY A 68 11.20 14.80 16.54
N MET A 69 12.54 14.90 16.64
CA MET A 69 13.39 13.76 17.05
C MET A 69 13.01 13.22 18.43
N ASP A 70 12.49 14.07 19.31
CA ASP A 70 12.04 13.69 20.66
C ASP A 70 10.82 12.76 20.62
N ALA A 71 9.87 13.02 19.73
CA ALA A 71 8.72 12.14 19.51
C ALA A 71 9.15 10.80 18.93
N ALA A 72 10.05 10.82 17.94
CA ALA A 72 10.56 9.61 17.30
C ALA A 72 11.30 8.71 18.30
N LYS A 73 12.04 9.33 19.23
CA LYS A 73 12.73 8.65 20.33
C LYS A 73 11.72 8.00 21.29
N VAL A 74 10.68 8.72 21.72
CA VAL A 74 9.62 8.21 22.60
C VAL A 74 8.83 7.06 21.96
N ILE A 75 8.50 7.16 20.66
CA ILE A 75 7.81 6.10 19.90
C ILE A 75 8.66 4.82 19.89
N THR A 76 9.96 4.96 19.61
CA THR A 76 10.90 3.83 19.52
C THR A 76 11.16 3.20 20.89
N GLU A 77 11.39 4.02 21.92
CA GLU A 77 11.68 3.56 23.29
C GLU A 77 10.47 2.90 23.96
N ASN A 78 9.26 3.38 23.68
CA ASN A 78 8.03 2.80 24.24
C ASN A 78 7.43 1.67 23.38
N GLY A 79 8.02 1.37 22.22
CA GLY A 79 7.50 0.37 21.28
C GLY A 79 6.09 0.69 20.76
N GLN A 80 5.70 1.96 20.75
CA GLN A 80 4.37 2.40 20.36
C GLN A 80 4.30 2.63 18.84
N CYS A 81 3.14 2.42 18.23
CA CYS A 81 2.88 2.83 16.87
C CYS A 81 2.71 4.37 16.79
N LEU A 82 2.95 4.96 15.61
CA LEU A 82 2.82 6.41 15.42
C LEU A 82 1.38 6.88 15.71
N GLU A 83 0.41 6.04 15.37
CA GLU A 83 -1.01 6.23 15.62
C GLU A 83 -1.30 6.37 17.13
N GLU A 84 -0.72 5.48 17.95
CA GLU A 84 -0.89 5.50 19.41
C GLU A 84 -0.26 6.75 20.04
N TYR A 85 0.92 7.16 19.55
CA TYR A 85 1.60 8.37 20.03
C TYR A 85 0.82 9.65 19.70
N LEU A 86 0.29 9.77 18.49
CA LEU A 86 -0.52 10.92 18.07
C LEU A 86 -1.81 11.02 18.88
N GLU A 87 -2.41 9.88 19.23
CA GLU A 87 -3.61 9.83 20.06
C GLU A 87 -3.34 10.30 21.50
N ILE A 88 -2.19 9.91 22.08
CA ILE A 88 -1.74 10.41 23.39
C ILE A 88 -1.54 11.93 23.38
N ILE A 89 -0.88 12.48 22.35
CA ILE A 89 -0.70 13.94 22.23
C ILE A 89 -2.07 14.64 22.17
N ARG A 90 -2.98 14.11 21.35
CA ARG A 90 -4.32 14.69 21.18
C ARG A 90 -5.11 14.70 22.48
N GLN A 91 -5.02 13.62 23.26
CA GLN A 91 -5.66 13.54 24.58
C GLN A 91 -5.01 14.46 25.62
N ARG A 92 -3.69 14.67 25.57
CA ARG A 92 -2.99 15.63 26.42
C ARG A 92 -3.40 17.07 26.14
N ASN A 93 -3.47 17.46 24.86
CA ASN A 93 -3.87 18.82 24.47
C ASN A 93 -5.34 19.13 24.76
N ASN A 94 -6.22 18.12 24.84
CA ASN A 94 -7.63 18.28 25.22
C ASN A 94 -7.87 18.28 26.74
N ARG A 95 -6.83 18.10 27.57
CA ARG A 95 -6.90 18.14 29.03
C ARG A 95 -6.27 19.41 29.63
N SER A 96 -5.83 20.35 28.78
CA SER A 96 -5.33 21.68 29.16
C SER A 96 -6.33 22.77 28.81
#